data_AF-Q8NQ81-F1
#
_entry.id   AF-Q8NQ81-F1
#
_cell.length_a   1.000
_cell.length_b   1.000
_cell.length_c   1.000
_cell.angle_alpha   90.00
_cell.angle_beta   90.00
_cell.angle_gamma   90.00
#
_symmetry.space_group_name_H-M   'P 1'
#
loop_
_entity.id
_entity.type
_entity.pdbx_description
1 polymer ?
#
loop_
_entity_poly.entity_id
_entity_poly.type
_entity_poly.pdbx_seq_one_letter_code
_entity_poly.pdbx_strand_id
1 'polypeptide(L)'
;MTSKGQESSSDSTAGMDYIIRYSLNEFQRGSIVTRFETPPDKREVFGVLERYGISSTQVSEYSVSPARGVQQALTPVHQDIVEAQPSEDTSPPPLDRRKRKSGCGWVAVAIVVIAFVTPAVTAERSYTTGQSLAPSASRNLSFGERYDFCDAQLRYIAVSDENYWDEAPGFFEDRVSNNPIHPANLSFLVGCMSD
;
A
#
# COMPACT_ATOMS: atom_id res chain seq x y z
N MET A 1 15.44 9.22 -60.69
CA MET A 1 14.60 9.90 -59.69
C MET A 1 13.23 9.25 -59.69
N THR A 2 12.87 8.57 -58.60
CA THR A 2 11.51 8.39 -58.04
C THR A 2 11.61 7.36 -56.92
N SER A 3 11.93 7.83 -55.72
CA SER A 3 11.65 7.07 -54.50
C SER A 3 10.19 7.31 -54.17
N LYS A 4 9.34 6.28 -54.32
CA LYS A 4 7.96 6.32 -53.83
C LYS A 4 8.03 6.22 -52.31
N GLY A 5 7.67 7.32 -51.65
CA GLY A 5 7.45 7.35 -50.21
C GLY A 5 6.45 6.28 -49.82
N GLN A 6 6.91 5.39 -48.95
CA GLN A 6 6.04 4.47 -48.23
C GLN A 6 5.36 5.31 -47.16
N GLU A 7 4.08 5.64 -47.37
CA GLU A 7 3.23 6.17 -46.31
C GLU A 7 3.18 5.12 -45.19
N SER A 8 3.92 5.38 -44.12
CA SER A 8 3.69 4.67 -42.87
C SER A 8 2.32 5.10 -42.40
N SER A 9 1.31 4.26 -42.62
CA SER A 9 0.00 4.38 -42.02
C SER A 9 0.17 4.31 -40.50
N SER A 10 0.32 5.47 -39.88
CA SER A 10 0.23 5.65 -38.44
C SER A 10 -1.25 5.55 -38.06
N ASP A 11 -1.81 4.35 -38.14
CA ASP A 11 -3.05 4.00 -37.44
C ASP A 11 -2.72 3.96 -35.95
N SER A 12 -2.63 5.17 -35.41
CA SER A 12 -2.64 5.44 -33.98
C SER A 12 -4.08 5.24 -33.53
N THR A 13 -4.48 3.98 -33.37
CA THR A 13 -5.70 3.62 -32.65
C THR A 13 -5.61 4.33 -31.29
N ALA A 14 -6.50 5.30 -31.08
CA ALA A 14 -6.43 6.31 -30.04
C ALA A 14 -6.70 5.72 -28.65
N GLY A 15 -5.78 4.90 -28.16
CA GLY A 15 -5.81 4.32 -26.82
C GLY A 15 -4.51 4.61 -26.07
N MET A 16 -4.64 4.70 -24.75
CA MET A 16 -3.54 4.89 -23.82
C MET A 16 -3.12 3.54 -23.25
N ASP A 17 -1.82 3.34 -23.06
CA ASP A 17 -1.31 2.15 -22.39
C ASP A 17 -1.51 2.30 -20.88
N TYR A 18 -1.97 1.23 -20.23
CA TYR A 18 -2.16 1.14 -18.78
C TYR A 18 -1.42 -0.08 -18.23
N ILE A 19 -0.84 0.07 -17.06
CA ILE A 19 -0.27 -1.00 -16.26
C ILE A 19 -1.34 -1.44 -15.26
N ILE A 20 -1.76 -2.70 -15.37
CA ILE A 20 -2.59 -3.37 -14.37
C ILE A 20 -1.64 -4.15 -13.47
N ARG A 21 -1.46 -3.70 -12.23
CA ARG A 21 -0.75 -4.45 -11.19
C ARG A 21 -1.78 -5.27 -10.42
N TYR A 22 -1.49 -6.54 -10.19
CA TYR A 22 -2.39 -7.44 -9.46
C TYR A 22 -1.61 -8.34 -8.52
N SER A 23 -2.26 -8.71 -7.42
CA SER A 23 -1.77 -9.68 -6.45
C SER A 23 -2.84 -10.75 -6.25
N LEU A 24 -2.41 -12.01 -6.32
CA LEU A 24 -3.21 -13.17 -5.92
C LEU A 24 -3.02 -13.47 -4.44
N ASN A 25 -1.78 -13.25 -3.98
CA ASN A 25 -1.35 -13.21 -2.60
C ASN A 25 -0.03 -12.40 -2.52
N GLU A 26 0.53 -12.27 -1.33
CA GLU A 26 1.79 -11.58 -1.03
C GLU A 26 2.99 -12.04 -1.89
N PHE A 27 3.04 -13.30 -2.33
CA PHE A 27 4.15 -13.85 -3.12
C PHE A 27 3.83 -13.99 -4.61
N GLN A 28 2.55 -14.03 -4.96
CA GLN A 28 2.06 -14.19 -6.33
C GLN A 28 1.53 -12.85 -6.82
N ARG A 29 2.43 -12.09 -7.43
CA ARG A 29 2.15 -10.77 -7.99
C ARG A 29 2.53 -10.73 -9.45
N GLY A 30 1.84 -9.90 -10.22
CA GLY A 30 2.14 -9.72 -11.63
C GLY A 30 1.69 -8.38 -12.14
N SER A 31 2.14 -8.01 -13.32
CA SER A 31 1.61 -6.83 -14.00
C SER A 31 1.41 -7.13 -15.47
N ILE A 32 0.38 -6.52 -16.04
CA ILE A 32 0.07 -6.61 -17.47
C ILE A 32 -0.03 -5.18 -17.98
N VAL A 33 0.67 -4.91 -19.09
CA VAL A 33 0.51 -3.66 -19.83
C VAL A 33 -0.47 -3.93 -20.97
N THR A 34 -1.55 -3.16 -21.03
CA THR A 34 -2.56 -3.27 -22.08
C THR A 34 -3.08 -1.89 -22.46
N ARG A 35 -3.64 -1.78 -23.65
CA ARG A 35 -4.16 -0.53 -24.19
C ARG A 35 -5.66 -0.43 -23.98
N PHE A 36 -6.13 0.71 -23.47
CA PHE A 36 -7.55 1.05 -23.38
C PHE A 36 -7.82 2.38 -24.08
N GLU A 37 -8.98 2.52 -24.70
CA GLU A 37 -9.41 3.77 -25.36
C GLU A 37 -9.72 4.87 -24.34
N THR A 38 -10.27 4.48 -23.19
CA THR A 38 -10.58 5.34 -22.03
C THR A 38 -10.00 4.73 -20.75
N PRO A 39 -9.92 5.47 -19.64
CA PRO A 39 -9.56 4.89 -18.34
C PRO A 39 -10.46 3.67 -18.05
N PRO A 40 -9.88 2.48 -17.82
CA PRO A 40 -10.66 1.25 -17.77
C PRO A 40 -11.49 1.17 -16.50
N ASP A 41 -12.69 0.62 -16.63
CA ASP A 41 -13.52 0.30 -15.47
C ASP A 41 -13.09 -1.05 -14.84
N LYS A 42 -13.67 -1.36 -13.67
CA LYS A 42 -13.39 -2.62 -12.96
C LYS A 42 -13.64 -3.85 -13.83
N ARG A 43 -14.72 -3.85 -14.64
CA ARG A 43 -15.11 -5.01 -15.45
C ARG A 43 -14.13 -5.23 -16.60
N GLU A 44 -13.67 -4.16 -17.22
CA GLU A 44 -12.67 -4.20 -18.29
C GLU A 44 -11.32 -4.73 -17.78
N VAL A 45 -10.90 -4.28 -16.59
CA VAL A 45 -9.68 -4.77 -15.94
C VAL A 45 -9.75 -6.27 -15.70
N PHE A 46 -10.83 -6.76 -15.06
CA PHE A 46 -10.98 -8.20 -14.82
C PHE A 46 -11.16 -8.99 -16.11
N GLY A 47 -11.86 -8.44 -17.11
CA GLY A 47 -11.97 -9.04 -18.43
C GLY A 47 -10.62 -9.19 -19.13
N VAL A 48 -9.66 -8.30 -18.88
CA VAL A 48 -8.28 -8.49 -19.34
C VAL A 48 -7.58 -9.59 -18.53
N LEU A 49 -7.64 -9.55 -17.20
CA LEU A 49 -7.00 -10.54 -16.34
C LEU A 49 -7.47 -11.98 -16.64
N GLU A 50 -8.77 -12.17 -16.88
CA GLU A 50 -9.36 -13.47 -17.23
C GLU A 50 -8.82 -14.02 -18.56
N ARG A 51 -8.56 -13.17 -19.55
CA ARG A 51 -7.94 -13.59 -20.83
C ARG A 51 -6.53 -14.16 -20.64
N TYR A 52 -5.85 -13.75 -19.57
CA TYR A 52 -4.54 -14.28 -19.17
C TYR A 52 -4.66 -15.42 -18.14
N GLY A 53 -5.87 -15.95 -17.90
CA GLY A 53 -6.10 -17.08 -17.01
C GLY A 53 -6.15 -16.73 -15.52
N ILE A 54 -6.24 -15.44 -15.18
CA ILE A 54 -6.33 -14.97 -13.79
C ILE A 54 -7.81 -14.73 -13.45
N SER A 55 -8.38 -15.59 -12.61
CA SER A 55 -9.76 -15.43 -12.16
C SER A 55 -9.90 -14.20 -11.26
N SER A 56 -10.98 -13.43 -11.42
CA SER A 56 -11.28 -12.29 -10.55
C SER A 56 -11.40 -12.69 -9.07
N THR A 57 -11.80 -13.94 -8.78
CA THR A 57 -11.93 -14.47 -7.42
C THR A 57 -10.59 -14.76 -6.76
N GLN A 58 -9.50 -14.85 -7.54
CA GLN A 58 -8.16 -15.10 -7.04
C GLN A 58 -7.39 -13.81 -6.78
N VAL A 59 -7.86 -12.68 -7.30
CA VAL A 59 -7.20 -11.38 -7.14
C VAL A 59 -7.56 -10.81 -5.78
N SER A 60 -6.58 -10.78 -4.86
CA SER A 60 -6.74 -10.13 -3.55
C SER A 60 -6.76 -8.61 -3.68
N GLU A 61 -5.98 -8.07 -4.62
CA GLU A 61 -5.82 -6.63 -4.81
C GLU A 61 -5.35 -6.31 -6.23
N TYR A 62 -5.77 -5.17 -6.77
CA TYR A 62 -5.31 -4.67 -8.06
C TYR A 62 -5.22 -3.14 -8.06
N SER A 63 -4.33 -2.61 -8.88
CA SER A 63 -4.25 -1.18 -9.19
C SER A 63 -4.04 -0.99 -10.69
N VAL A 64 -4.51 0.16 -11.19
CA VAL A 64 -4.41 0.50 -12.60
C VAL A 64 -3.86 1.91 -12.70
N SER A 65 -2.77 2.05 -13.43
CA SER A 65 -2.14 3.34 -13.68
C SER A 65 -1.74 3.47 -15.14
N PRO A 66 -1.74 4.68 -15.72
CA PRO A 66 -1.23 4.88 -17.07
C PRO A 66 0.22 4.41 -17.18
N ALA A 67 0.53 3.60 -18.19
CA ALA A 67 1.89 3.20 -18.54
C ALA A 67 2.59 4.40 -19.18
N ARG A 68 3.11 5.31 -18.35
CA ARG A 68 3.88 6.45 -18.85
C ARG A 68 5.11 5.92 -19.57
N GLY A 69 5.15 6.06 -20.91
CA GLY A 69 6.42 6.04 -21.63
C GLY A 69 7.27 7.21 -21.13
N VAL A 70 8.48 6.92 -20.64
CA VAL A 70 9.60 7.83 -20.31
C VAL A 70 9.33 9.33 -20.62
N GLN A 71 8.52 9.98 -19.80
CA GLN A 71 8.40 11.43 -19.74
C GLN A 71 8.61 11.81 -18.28
N GLN A 72 9.89 11.81 -17.91
CA GLN A 72 10.35 12.54 -16.76
C GLN A 72 9.91 14.01 -16.91
N ALA A 73 9.37 14.53 -15.80
CA ALA A 73 9.37 15.94 -15.43
C ALA A 73 8.73 16.93 -16.43
N LEU A 74 7.41 17.06 -16.37
CA LEU A 74 6.71 18.32 -16.65
C LEU A 74 5.50 18.46 -15.70
N THR A 75 5.79 18.45 -14.40
CA THR A 75 4.96 19.19 -13.44
C THR A 75 5.71 20.49 -13.14
N PRO A 76 5.21 21.67 -13.58
CA PRO A 76 5.59 22.89 -12.90
C PRO A 76 5.04 22.76 -11.47
N VAL A 77 5.96 22.74 -10.51
CA VAL A 77 5.65 22.90 -9.09
C VAL A 77 4.92 24.23 -8.96
N HIS A 78 3.60 24.21 -8.80
CA HIS A 78 2.87 25.38 -8.31
C HIS A 78 3.17 25.45 -6.81
N GLN A 79 4.28 26.11 -6.51
CA GLN A 79 4.66 26.55 -5.18
C GLN A 79 3.76 27.74 -4.86
N ASP A 80 2.61 27.48 -4.23
CA ASP A 80 1.94 28.53 -3.46
C ASP A 80 2.78 28.78 -2.20
N ILE A 81 3.79 29.63 -2.38
CA ILE A 81 4.48 30.31 -1.29
C ILE A 81 3.50 31.36 -0.77
N VAL A 82 2.71 30.98 0.24
CA VAL A 82 2.07 31.98 1.10
C VAL A 82 3.14 32.48 2.06
N GLU A 83 3.74 33.60 1.66
CA GLU A 83 4.56 34.44 2.51
C GLU A 83 3.69 35.13 3.56
N ALA A 84 4.01 34.90 4.84
CA ALA A 84 3.59 35.78 5.92
C ALA A 84 4.77 35.94 6.90
N GLN A 85 5.24 37.19 6.97
CA GLN A 85 6.37 37.71 7.72
C GLN A 85 6.21 37.63 9.27
N PRO A 86 7.28 37.91 10.05
CA PRO A 86 7.43 37.49 11.44
C PRO A 86 6.72 38.41 12.43
N SER A 87 6.42 37.89 13.62
CA SER A 87 6.12 38.71 14.79
C SER A 87 6.70 38.08 16.05
N GLU A 88 7.41 38.93 16.77
CA GLU A 88 8.15 38.68 18.01
C GLU A 88 7.29 38.15 19.17
N ASP A 89 7.97 37.32 19.97
CA ASP A 89 7.99 37.29 21.44
C ASP A 89 6.73 37.74 22.21
N THR A 90 6.05 36.78 22.82
CA THR A 90 5.26 37.02 24.04
C THR A 90 5.28 35.76 24.89
N SER A 91 5.78 35.92 26.12
CA SER A 91 5.92 34.90 27.17
C SER A 91 4.72 33.96 27.33
N PRO A 92 4.94 32.68 27.74
CA PRO A 92 3.85 31.76 28.01
C PRO A 92 3.04 32.22 29.25
N PRO A 93 1.69 32.15 29.21
CA PRO A 93 0.89 32.33 30.41
C PRO A 93 1.10 31.15 31.38
N PRO A 94 0.92 31.35 32.69
CA PRO A 94 1.11 30.30 33.67
C PRO A 94 0.15 29.14 33.39
N LEU A 95 0.67 27.91 33.48
CA LEU A 95 -0.08 26.66 33.45
C LEU A 95 -1.10 26.66 34.60
N ASP A 96 -2.31 27.12 34.30
CA ASP A 96 -3.45 26.94 35.19
C ASP A 96 -3.79 25.45 35.20
N ARG A 97 -3.29 24.77 36.22
CA ARG A 97 -3.46 23.34 36.46
C ARG A 97 -4.91 23.08 36.87
N ARG A 98 -5.84 23.17 35.92
CA ARG A 98 -7.23 22.77 36.15
C ARG A 98 -7.27 21.27 36.40
N LYS A 99 -7.57 20.91 37.65
CA LYS A 99 -7.95 19.56 38.11
C LYS A 99 -9.08 19.04 37.22
N ARG A 100 -8.75 18.27 36.17
CA ARG A 100 -9.74 17.62 35.30
C ARG A 100 -10.33 16.41 36.05
N LYS A 101 -11.67 16.37 36.11
CA LYS A 101 -12.42 15.22 36.61
C LYS A 101 -12.06 13.97 35.78
N SER A 102 -11.60 12.94 36.49
CA SER A 102 -10.99 11.69 36.01
C SER A 102 -11.97 10.69 35.37
N GLY A 103 -12.85 11.14 34.45
CA GLY A 103 -13.88 10.28 33.84
C GLY A 103 -13.75 10.03 32.33
N CYS A 104 -13.21 10.99 31.57
CA CYS A 104 -13.27 10.96 30.10
C CYS A 104 -12.04 10.30 29.44
N GLY A 105 -10.95 10.11 30.17
CA GLY A 105 -9.71 9.53 29.64
C GLY A 105 -9.88 8.08 29.16
N TRP A 106 -10.64 7.26 29.89
CA TRP A 106 -10.87 5.86 29.55
C TRP A 106 -11.69 5.68 28.28
N VAL A 107 -12.64 6.58 28.01
CA VAL A 107 -13.43 6.54 26.77
C VAL A 107 -12.55 6.85 25.56
N ALA A 108 -11.67 7.86 25.67
CA ALA A 108 -10.72 8.18 24.61
C ALA A 108 -9.73 7.03 24.37
N VAL A 109 -9.21 6.40 25.42
CA VAL A 109 -8.34 5.22 25.31
C VAL A 109 -9.07 4.06 24.63
N ALA A 110 -10.32 3.77 25.03
CA ALA A 110 -11.12 2.71 24.42
C ALA A 110 -11.34 2.95 22.93
N ILE A 111 -11.64 4.19 22.52
CA ILE A 111 -11.80 4.55 21.11
C ILE A 111 -10.50 4.31 20.33
N VAL A 112 -9.35 4.73 20.86
CA VAL A 112 -8.04 4.54 20.21
C VAL A 112 -7.72 3.05 20.08
N VAL A 113 -7.95 2.26 21.13
CA VAL A 113 -7.74 0.81 21.11
C VAL A 113 -8.65 0.16 20.07
N ILE A 114 -9.95 0.47 20.05
CA ILE A 114 -10.89 -0.09 19.08
C ILE A 114 -10.48 0.29 17.65
N ALA A 115 -10.10 1.55 17.42
CA ALA A 115 -9.67 2.05 16.11
C ALA A 115 -8.42 1.33 15.59
N PHE A 116 -7.54 0.83 16.46
CA PHE A 116 -6.35 0.08 16.08
C PHE A 116 -6.58 -1.44 16.01
N VAL A 117 -7.29 -2.00 17.00
CA VAL A 117 -7.52 -3.44 17.10
C VAL A 117 -8.47 -3.93 16.01
N THR A 118 -9.50 -3.15 15.67
CA THR A 118 -10.47 -3.59 14.64
C THR A 118 -9.79 -3.82 13.30
N PRO A 119 -9.01 -2.87 12.73
CA PRO A 119 -8.31 -3.12 11.48
C PRO A 119 -7.29 -4.24 11.57
N ALA A 120 -6.60 -4.39 12.71
CA ALA A 120 -5.66 -5.50 12.91
C ALA A 120 -6.38 -6.86 12.86
N VAL A 121 -7.48 -7.04 13.58
CA VAL A 121 -8.21 -8.31 13.60
C VAL A 121 -8.83 -8.64 12.24
N THR A 122 -9.15 -7.63 11.42
CA THR A 122 -9.70 -7.84 10.07
C THR A 122 -8.65 -7.99 8.98
N ALA A 123 -7.36 -7.80 9.29
CA ALA A 123 -6.26 -7.91 8.35
C ALA A 123 -5.85 -9.38 8.11
N GLU A 124 -6.78 -10.14 7.52
CA GLU A 124 -6.66 -11.58 7.28
C GLU A 124 -5.51 -11.91 6.34
N ARG A 125 -5.33 -11.15 5.25
CA ARG A 125 -4.25 -11.38 4.28
C ARG A 125 -2.89 -11.26 4.97
N SER A 126 -2.70 -10.23 5.79
CA SER A 126 -1.46 -10.02 6.53
C SER A 126 -1.20 -11.14 7.53
N TYR A 127 -2.25 -11.61 8.20
CA TYR A 127 -2.18 -12.77 9.10
C TYR A 127 -1.78 -14.06 8.36
N THR A 128 -2.44 -14.40 7.26
CA THR A 128 -2.12 -15.60 6.47
C THR A 128 -0.72 -15.54 5.86
N THR A 129 -0.30 -14.34 5.44
CA THR A 129 1.07 -14.05 4.98
C THR A 129 2.08 -14.42 6.06
N GLY A 130 1.88 -13.89 7.27
CA GLY A 130 2.73 -14.19 8.42
C GLY A 130 2.80 -15.68 8.71
N GLN A 131 1.65 -16.35 8.74
CA GLN A 131 1.56 -17.79 9.02
C GLN A 131 2.31 -18.63 7.99
N SER A 132 2.25 -18.27 6.70
CA SER A 132 2.91 -19.02 5.63
C SER A 132 4.44 -18.91 5.65
N LEU A 133 4.98 -17.86 6.29
CA LEU A 133 6.40 -17.55 6.29
C LEU A 133 7.17 -18.10 7.48
N ALA A 134 6.50 -18.58 8.52
CA ALA A 134 7.16 -19.24 9.63
C ALA A 134 7.65 -20.63 9.16
N PRO A 135 8.94 -20.84 8.87
CA PRO A 135 9.42 -22.15 8.46
C PRO A 135 9.25 -23.11 9.63
N SER A 136 9.02 -24.40 9.38
CA SER A 136 8.93 -25.42 10.43
C SER A 136 10.16 -25.43 11.36
N ALA A 137 11.32 -24.99 10.85
CA ALA A 137 12.55 -24.82 11.62
C ALA A 137 12.49 -23.66 12.64
N SER A 138 11.73 -22.60 12.37
CA SER A 138 11.53 -21.48 13.30
C SER A 138 10.76 -21.87 14.55
N ARG A 139 10.04 -23.01 14.52
CA ARG A 139 9.31 -23.55 15.67
C ARG A 139 10.22 -24.02 16.81
N ASN A 140 11.46 -24.35 16.48
CA ASN A 140 12.46 -24.78 17.47
C ASN A 140 13.27 -23.60 18.03
N LEU A 141 13.07 -22.38 17.52
CA LEU A 141 13.72 -21.19 18.02
C LEU A 141 13.10 -20.78 19.36
N SER A 142 13.90 -20.09 20.18
CA SER A 142 13.36 -19.40 21.35
C SER A 142 12.39 -18.30 20.92
N PHE A 143 11.52 -17.85 21.84
CA PHE A 143 10.54 -16.80 21.55
C PHE A 143 11.18 -15.54 20.96
N GLY A 144 12.32 -15.10 21.50
CA GLY A 144 13.03 -13.91 21.02
C GLY A 144 13.57 -14.09 19.60
N GLU A 145 14.23 -15.21 19.32
CA GLU A 145 14.76 -15.52 17.99
C GLU A 145 13.65 -15.65 16.93
N ARG A 146 12.50 -16.22 17.31
CA ARG A 146 11.33 -16.30 16.43
C ARG A 146 10.75 -14.92 16.15
N TYR A 147 10.65 -14.06 17.17
CA TYR A 147 10.20 -12.69 17.00
C TYR A 147 11.14 -11.91 16.07
N ASP A 148 12.46 -12.01 16.27
CA ASP A 148 13.44 -11.32 15.43
C ASP A 148 13.36 -11.80 13.97
N PHE A 149 13.14 -13.10 13.76
CA PHE A 149 12.87 -13.65 12.42
C PHE A 149 11.60 -13.05 11.80
N CYS A 150 10.49 -13.04 12.54
CA CYS A 150 9.22 -12.50 12.05
C CYS A 150 9.29 -10.99 11.78
N ASP A 151 9.94 -10.22 12.64
CA ASP A 151 10.15 -8.78 12.43
C ASP A 151 11.03 -8.51 11.19
N ALA A 152 12.08 -9.31 10.97
CA ALA A 152 12.90 -9.20 9.77
C ALA A 152 12.11 -9.50 8.50
N GLN A 153 11.26 -10.54 8.51
CA GLN A 153 10.37 -10.86 7.38
C GLN A 153 9.35 -9.75 7.14
N LEU A 154 8.72 -9.23 8.19
CA LEU A 154 7.77 -8.14 8.11
C LEU A 154 8.39 -6.93 7.39
N ARG A 155 9.58 -6.49 7.82
CA ARG A 155 10.26 -5.33 7.22
C ARG A 155 10.64 -5.58 5.76
N TYR A 156 11.09 -6.79 5.44
CA TYR A 156 11.42 -7.15 4.07
C TYR A 156 10.18 -7.04 3.15
N ILE A 157 9.04 -7.56 3.59
CA ILE A 157 7.79 -7.54 2.82
C ILE A 157 7.24 -6.13 2.75
N ALA A 158 7.24 -5.36 3.85
CA ALA A 158 6.80 -3.98 3.86
C ALA A 158 7.53 -3.13 2.81
N VAL A 159 8.86 -3.23 2.74
CA VAL A 159 9.65 -2.58 1.68
C VAL A 159 9.31 -3.10 0.30
N SER A 160 9.12 -4.41 0.13
CA SER A 160 8.76 -5.00 -1.16
C SER A 160 7.36 -4.56 -1.64
N ASP A 161 6.40 -4.40 -0.73
CA ASP A 161 5.03 -4.01 -1.02
C ASP A 161 4.96 -2.55 -1.44
N GLU A 162 5.59 -1.66 -0.66
CA GLU A 162 5.65 -0.24 -1.00
C GLU A 162 6.30 -0.01 -2.37
N ASN A 163 7.40 -0.72 -2.66
CA ASN A 163 8.05 -0.64 -3.98
C ASN A 163 7.17 -1.22 -5.11
N TYR A 164 6.43 -2.29 -4.85
CA TYR A 164 5.60 -2.93 -5.87
C TYR A 164 4.35 -2.10 -6.18
N TRP A 165 3.74 -1.45 -5.19
CA TRP A 165 2.56 -0.62 -5.37
C TRP A 165 2.88 0.85 -5.67
N ASP A 166 4.13 1.27 -5.44
CA ASP A 166 4.59 2.67 -5.54
C ASP A 166 3.85 3.61 -4.58
N GLU A 167 3.34 3.06 -3.48
CA GLU A 167 2.62 3.77 -2.42
C GLU A 167 2.72 3.01 -1.09
N ALA A 168 2.66 3.77 0.01
CA ALA A 168 2.52 3.17 1.34
C ALA A 168 1.05 2.78 1.58
N PRO A 169 0.78 1.60 2.16
CA PRO A 169 -0.59 1.20 2.43
C PRO A 169 -1.26 2.13 3.44
N GLY A 170 -2.54 2.42 3.21
CA GLY A 170 -3.37 3.17 4.15
C GLY A 170 -3.62 2.39 5.45
N PHE A 171 -3.92 3.10 6.54
CA PHE A 171 -4.07 2.51 7.89
C PHE A 171 -5.10 1.36 8.00
N PHE A 172 -6.10 1.35 7.13
CA PHE A 172 -7.16 0.32 7.10
C PHE A 172 -6.91 -0.76 6.05
N GLU A 173 -5.80 -0.68 5.31
CA GLU A 173 -5.45 -1.68 4.32
C GLU A 173 -4.83 -2.90 4.97
N ASP A 174 -5.10 -4.04 4.36
CA ASP A 174 -4.62 -5.35 4.77
C ASP A 174 -3.28 -5.68 4.07
N ARG A 175 -2.34 -4.73 4.16
CA ARG A 175 -0.96 -4.85 3.68
C ARG A 175 -0.01 -4.41 4.80
N VAL A 176 1.10 -5.13 4.95
CA VAL A 176 2.17 -4.72 5.87
C VAL A 176 2.80 -3.41 5.42
N SER A 177 3.24 -2.59 6.38
CA SER A 177 3.73 -1.23 6.16
C SER A 177 5.08 -1.02 6.82
N ASN A 178 5.90 -0.11 6.29
CA ASN A 178 7.11 0.34 7.00
C ASN A 178 6.80 1.19 8.24
N ASN A 179 5.54 1.63 8.42
CA ASN A 179 5.11 2.29 9.64
C ASN A 179 5.02 1.28 10.79
N PRO A 180 5.78 1.44 11.89
CA PRO A 180 5.79 0.46 12.99
C PRO A 180 4.44 0.33 13.72
N ILE A 181 3.58 1.34 13.65
CA ILE A 181 2.26 1.37 14.30
C ILE A 181 1.15 1.16 13.25
N HIS A 182 1.38 0.24 12.32
CA HIS A 182 0.36 -0.18 11.35
C HIS A 182 -0.43 -1.39 11.88
N PRO A 183 -1.77 -1.39 11.85
CA PRO A 183 -2.56 -2.52 12.35
C PRO A 183 -2.22 -3.85 11.67
N ALA A 184 -2.03 -3.84 10.34
CA ALA A 184 -1.67 -5.02 9.57
C ALA A 184 -0.31 -5.63 9.96
N ASN A 185 0.61 -4.82 10.50
CA ASN A 185 1.90 -5.31 11.01
C ASN A 185 1.71 -6.19 12.24
N LEU A 186 0.79 -5.80 13.14
CA LEU A 186 0.44 -6.63 14.29
C LEU A 186 -0.14 -7.97 13.83
N SER A 187 -1.06 -7.95 12.86
CA SER A 187 -1.71 -9.15 12.33
C SER A 187 -0.71 -10.10 11.69
N PHE A 188 0.23 -9.56 10.90
CA PHE A 188 1.34 -10.33 10.34
C PHE A 188 2.19 -10.97 11.44
N LEU A 189 2.61 -10.21 12.46
CA LEU A 189 3.43 -10.74 13.54
C LEU A 189 2.69 -11.82 14.32
N VAL A 190 1.40 -11.63 14.60
CA VAL A 190 0.55 -12.64 15.24
C VAL A 190 0.49 -13.91 14.38
N GLY A 191 0.28 -13.79 13.07
CA GLY A 191 0.30 -14.93 12.14
C GLY A 191 1.64 -15.64 12.10
N CYS A 192 2.75 -14.90 11.98
CA CYS A 192 4.11 -15.47 11.93
C CYS A 192 4.53 -16.12 13.26
N MET A 193 4.04 -15.59 14.38
CA MET A 193 4.26 -16.15 15.72
C MET A 193 3.25 -17.26 16.05
N SER A 194 2.18 -17.42 15.28
CA SER A 194 1.23 -18.51 15.42
C SER A 194 1.86 -19.80 14.85
N ASP A 195 2.19 -20.73 15.75
CA ASP A 195 2.61 -22.11 15.49
C ASP A 195 3.68 -22.37 14.42
#